data_AF-I3RKJ2-F1
#
_entry.id   AF-I3RKJ2-F1
#
_cell.length_a   1.000
_cell.length_b   1.000
_cell.length_c   1.000
_cell.angle_alpha   90.00
_cell.angle_beta   90.00
_cell.angle_gamma   90.00
#
_symmetry.space_group_name_H-M   'P 1'
#
loop_
_entity.id
_entity.type
_entity.pdbx_description
1 polymer ?
#
loop_
_entity_poly.entity_id
_entity_poly.type
_entity_poly.pdbx_seq_one_letter_code
_entity_poly.pdbx_strand_id
1 'polypeptide(L)'
;MDAQSAEVALDIYKAVRKKFIEAGDSVFGPGFLSMAEYYFMKKNGHSPFALLFSEPRVVYDEWIWMFKGEEPVRKLVEKAVGPGYMPLLEDIKRNDGVRVWNKFYSMNGRTSVAV
;
A
#
# COMPACT_ATOMS: atom_id res chain seq x y z
N MET A 1 -0.99 23.97 0.50
CA MET A 1 -0.31 22.92 -0.28
C MET A 1 0.11 23.56 -1.60
N ASP A 2 1.40 23.59 -1.90
CA ASP A 2 1.88 23.99 -3.22
C ASP A 2 1.70 22.84 -4.23
N ALA A 3 1.65 23.18 -5.52
CA ALA A 3 1.40 22.21 -6.60
C ALA A 3 2.45 21.08 -6.63
N GLN A 4 3.70 21.41 -6.29
CA GLN A 4 4.81 20.46 -6.25
C GLN A 4 4.60 19.36 -5.20
N SER A 5 4.10 19.70 -4.01
CA SER A 5 3.79 18.72 -2.97
C SER A 5 2.67 17.76 -3.39
N ALA A 6 1.69 18.24 -4.17
CA ALA A 6 0.59 17.42 -4.67
C ALA A 6 1.03 16.45 -5.77
N GLU A 7 1.94 16.87 -6.66
CA GLU A 7 2.52 16.00 -7.70
C GLU A 7 3.32 14.85 -7.11
N VAL A 8 4.22 15.16 -6.17
CA VAL A 8 5.00 14.13 -5.46
C VAL A 8 4.08 13.12 -4.77
N ALA A 9 2.98 13.60 -4.20
CA ALA A 9 2.03 12.73 -3.54
C ALA A 9 1.30 11.79 -4.50
N LEU A 10 0.90 12.30 -5.66
CA LEU A 10 0.27 11.52 -6.71
C LEU A 10 1.22 10.44 -7.26
N ASP A 11 2.50 10.77 -7.43
CA ASP A 11 3.51 9.83 -7.93
C ASP A 11 3.79 8.71 -6.93
N ILE A 12 3.87 9.04 -5.63
CA ILE A 12 4.00 8.03 -4.57
C ILE A 12 2.78 7.11 -4.56
N TYR A 13 1.57 7.67 -4.63
CA TYR A 13 0.34 6.88 -4.70
C TYR A 13 0.36 5.91 -5.89
N LYS A 14 0.68 6.39 -7.10
CA LYS A 14 0.75 5.55 -8.31
C LYS A 14 1.80 4.44 -8.17
N ALA A 15 2.97 4.77 -7.63
CA ALA A 15 4.04 3.80 -7.41
C ALA A 15 3.66 2.72 -6.40
N VAL A 16 3.03 3.11 -5.29
CA VAL A 16 2.54 2.16 -4.27
C VAL A 16 1.48 1.26 -4.88
N ARG A 17 0.44 1.83 -5.51
CA ARG A 17 -0.61 1.05 -6.17
C ARG A 17 -0.03 0.04 -7.16
N LYS A 18 0.89 0.47 -8.03
CA LYS A 18 1.54 -0.41 -9.01
C LYS A 18 2.29 -1.58 -8.33
N LYS A 19 3.16 -1.29 -7.35
CA LYS A 19 3.93 -2.32 -6.62
C LYS A 19 3.03 -3.35 -5.96
N PHE A 20 1.94 -2.90 -5.34
CA PHE A 20 1.00 -3.81 -4.70
C PHE A 20 0.23 -4.65 -5.72
N ILE A 21 -0.25 -4.08 -6.82
CA ILE A 21 -0.94 -4.84 -7.87
C ILE A 21 -0.03 -5.91 -8.45
N GLU A 22 1.21 -5.57 -8.80
CA GLU A 22 2.20 -6.53 -9.31
C GLU A 22 2.53 -7.63 -8.28
N ALA A 23 2.65 -7.27 -7.00
CA ALA A 23 2.82 -8.22 -5.92
C ALA A 23 1.60 -9.14 -5.77
N GLY A 24 0.40 -8.58 -5.86
CA GLY A 24 -0.86 -9.32 -5.79
C GLY A 24 -0.99 -10.32 -6.94
N ASP A 25 -0.66 -9.91 -8.17
CA ASP A 25 -0.65 -10.80 -9.33
C ASP A 25 0.33 -11.97 -9.14
N SER A 26 1.48 -11.71 -8.50
CA SER A 26 2.47 -12.75 -8.19
C SER A 26 2.05 -13.69 -7.04
N VAL A 27 1.32 -13.20 -6.03
CA VAL A 27 0.99 -13.97 -4.82
C VAL A 27 -0.34 -14.72 -4.96
N PHE A 28 -1.32 -14.10 -5.63
CA PHE A 28 -2.71 -14.59 -5.70
C PHE A 28 -3.17 -14.91 -7.12
N GLY A 29 -2.37 -14.55 -8.12
CA GLY A 29 -2.71 -14.69 -9.53
C GLY A 29 -3.27 -13.40 -10.15
N PRO A 30 -3.26 -13.30 -11.48
CA PRO A 30 -3.57 -12.08 -12.20
C PRO A 30 -4.95 -11.50 -11.86
N GLY A 31 -5.01 -10.20 -11.61
CA GLY A 31 -6.25 -9.45 -11.42
C GLY A 31 -6.87 -9.59 -10.03
N PHE A 32 -6.35 -10.46 -9.15
CA PHE A 32 -6.90 -10.65 -7.81
C PHE A 32 -6.93 -9.34 -7.02
N LEU A 33 -5.81 -8.62 -6.98
CA LEU A 33 -5.73 -7.39 -6.18
C LEU A 33 -6.48 -6.22 -6.84
N SER A 34 -6.64 -6.21 -8.17
CA SER A 34 -7.51 -5.26 -8.85
C SER A 34 -8.98 -5.48 -8.47
N MET A 35 -9.42 -6.74 -8.39
CA MET A 35 -10.76 -7.09 -7.90
C MET A 35 -10.94 -6.73 -6.43
N ALA A 36 -9.91 -6.94 -5.60
CA ALA A 36 -9.93 -6.55 -4.20
C ALA A 36 -10.06 -5.01 -4.04
N GLU A 37 -9.29 -4.25 -4.82
CA GLU A 37 -9.39 -2.78 -4.88
C GLU A 37 -10.81 -2.34 -5.27
N TYR A 38 -11.38 -2.94 -6.33
CA TYR A 38 -12.74 -2.64 -6.77
C TYR A 38 -13.79 -2.90 -5.69
N TYR A 39 -13.73 -4.07 -5.04
CA TYR A 39 -14.64 -4.40 -3.93
C TYR A 39 -14.51 -3.40 -2.79
N PHE A 40 -13.28 -3.08 -2.40
CA PHE A 40 -13.01 -2.14 -1.33
C PHE A 40 -13.57 -0.75 -1.65
N MET A 41 -13.37 -0.26 -2.88
CA MET A 41 -13.92 1.01 -3.34
C MET A 41 -15.45 1.02 -3.33
N LYS A 42 -16.09 -0.10 -3.73
CA LYS A 42 -17.55 -0.22 -3.65
C LYS A 42 -18.08 -0.17 -2.22
N LYS A 43 -17.32 -0.68 -1.25
CA LYS A 43 -17.69 -0.70 0.17
C LYS A 43 -17.40 0.63 0.88
N ASN A 44 -16.23 1.22 0.66
CA ASN A 44 -15.69 2.32 1.46
C ASN A 44 -15.61 3.66 0.71
N GLY A 45 -15.90 3.70 -0.59
CA GLY A 45 -15.83 4.92 -1.41
C GLY A 45 -14.41 5.37 -1.80
N HIS A 46 -13.38 4.77 -1.21
CA HIS A 46 -11.99 5.10 -1.44
C HIS A 46 -11.15 3.88 -1.80
N SER A 47 -10.07 4.10 -2.57
CA SER A 47 -9.10 3.04 -2.87
C SER A 47 -8.36 2.66 -1.58
N PRO A 48 -8.14 1.36 -1.31
CA PRO A 48 -7.31 0.90 -0.20
C PRO A 48 -5.90 1.50 -0.25
N PHE A 49 -5.36 1.76 -1.45
CA PHE A 49 -4.04 2.36 -1.57
C PHE A 49 -3.99 3.84 -1.17
N ALA A 50 -5.12 4.56 -1.27
CA ALA A 50 -5.22 5.90 -0.71
C ALA A 50 -5.38 5.82 0.82
N LEU A 51 -6.21 4.89 1.30
CA LEU A 51 -6.46 4.71 2.73
C LEU A 51 -5.25 4.19 3.51
N LEU A 52 -4.26 3.56 2.86
CA LEU A 52 -2.99 3.23 3.52
C LEU A 52 -2.29 4.45 4.15
N PHE A 53 -2.56 5.66 3.64
CA PHE A 53 -1.93 6.89 4.16
C PHE A 53 -2.78 7.62 5.20
N SER A 54 -4.09 7.37 5.26
CA SER A 54 -5.01 8.02 6.22
C SER A 54 -5.49 7.07 7.32
N GLU A 55 -5.93 5.87 6.94
CA GLU A 55 -6.54 4.86 7.80
C GLU A 55 -6.00 3.45 7.50
N PRO A 56 -4.67 3.22 7.60
CA PRO A 56 -4.07 1.96 7.18
C PRO A 56 -4.62 0.74 7.92
N ARG A 57 -5.13 0.91 9.15
CA ARG A 57 -5.72 -0.21 9.90
C ARG A 57 -6.99 -0.76 9.24
N VAL A 58 -7.82 0.12 8.67
CA VAL A 58 -9.04 -0.29 7.95
C VAL A 58 -8.68 -1.16 6.75
N VAL A 59 -7.61 -0.78 6.02
CA VAL A 59 -7.10 -1.57 4.90
C VAL A 59 -6.63 -2.95 5.35
N TYR A 60 -5.87 -2.98 6.44
CA TYR A 60 -5.34 -4.23 7.01
C TYR A 60 -6.44 -5.20 7.43
N ASP A 61 -7.42 -4.74 8.20
CA ASP A 61 -8.50 -5.59 8.72
C ASP A 61 -9.37 -6.12 7.56
N GLU A 62 -9.66 -5.28 6.56
CA GLU A 62 -10.41 -5.71 5.37
C GLU A 62 -9.62 -6.74 4.56
N TRP A 63 -8.33 -6.53 4.34
CA TRP A 63 -7.48 -7.48 3.62
C TRP A 63 -7.35 -8.81 4.35
N ILE A 64 -7.26 -8.83 5.69
CA ILE A 64 -7.33 -10.09 6.46
C ILE A 64 -8.63 -10.83 6.16
N TRP A 65 -9.75 -10.13 6.18
CA TRP A 65 -11.06 -10.73 5.94
C TRP A 65 -11.22 -11.25 4.50
N MET A 66 -10.76 -10.47 3.52
CA MET A 66 -10.83 -10.83 2.09
C MET A 66 -9.88 -11.99 1.77
N PHE A 67 -8.64 -11.93 2.25
CA PHE A 67 -7.58 -12.86 1.88
C PHE A 67 -7.52 -14.09 2.79
N LYS A 68 -8.42 -14.16 3.78
CA LYS A 68 -8.61 -15.31 4.69
C LYS A 68 -7.42 -15.53 5.63
N GLY A 69 -6.86 -14.43 6.16
CA GLY A 69 -5.87 -14.47 7.24
C GLY A 69 -4.75 -13.45 7.09
N GLU A 70 -3.91 -13.36 8.13
CA GLU A 70 -2.75 -12.44 8.18
C GLU A 70 -1.61 -12.91 7.26
N GLU A 71 -1.41 -14.22 7.09
CA GLU A 71 -0.29 -14.76 6.32
C GLU A 71 -0.30 -14.34 4.83
N PRO A 72 -1.44 -14.39 4.11
CA PRO A 72 -1.58 -13.78 2.79
C PRO A 72 -1.22 -12.29 2.73
N VAL A 73 -1.66 -11.49 3.71
CA VAL A 73 -1.37 -10.06 3.79
C VAL A 73 0.12 -9.84 4.00
N ARG A 74 0.73 -10.63 4.90
CA ARG A 74 2.18 -10.60 5.15
C ARG A 74 2.97 -10.85 3.88
N LYS A 75 2.63 -11.90 3.11
CA LYS A 75 3.26 -12.21 1.82
C LYS A 75 3.08 -11.11 0.79
N LEU A 76 1.89 -10.51 0.71
CA LEU A 76 1.62 -9.39 -0.20
C LEU A 76 2.52 -8.19 0.13
N VAL A 77 2.57 -7.79 1.40
CA VAL A 77 3.36 -6.63 1.85
C VAL A 77 4.86 -6.91 1.68
N GLU A 78 5.32 -8.11 2.03
CA GLU A 78 6.70 -8.55 1.77
C GLU A 78 7.07 -8.47 0.28
N LYS A 79 6.19 -8.94 -0.59
CA LYS A 79 6.42 -8.94 -2.04
C LYS A 79 6.41 -7.52 -2.63
N ALA A 80 5.53 -6.65 -2.15
CA ALA A 80 5.41 -5.28 -2.64
C ALA A 80 6.54 -4.36 -2.15
N VAL A 81 7.05 -4.61 -0.95
CA VAL A 81 7.97 -3.70 -0.25
C VAL A 81 9.40 -4.22 -0.25
N GLY A 82 9.58 -5.53 -0.29
CA GLY A 82 10.86 -6.21 -0.23
C GLY A 82 11.37 -6.44 1.21
N PRO A 83 12.67 -6.75 1.36
CA PRO A 83 13.28 -7.00 2.65
C PRO A 83 13.08 -5.82 3.61
N GLY A 84 12.71 -6.12 4.87
CA GLY A 84 12.44 -5.08 5.86
C GLY A 84 11.02 -4.50 5.82
N TYR A 85 10.05 -5.24 5.26
CA TYR A 85 8.63 -4.87 5.28
C TYR A 85 8.01 -4.88 6.69
N MET A 86 8.56 -5.63 7.64
CA MET A 86 7.99 -5.85 8.97
C MET A 86 7.66 -4.54 9.72
N PRO A 87 8.58 -3.55 9.82
CA PRO A 87 8.25 -2.25 10.39
C PRO A 87 7.05 -1.55 9.73
N LEU A 88 6.95 -1.61 8.40
CA LEU A 88 5.83 -1.01 7.68
C LEU A 88 4.51 -1.74 7.99
N LEU A 89 4.53 -3.08 8.05
CA LEU A 89 3.35 -3.86 8.43
C LEU A 89 2.88 -3.51 9.85
N GLU A 90 3.81 -3.30 10.77
CA GLU A 90 3.50 -2.86 12.14
C GLU A 90 2.94 -1.43 12.18
N ASP A 91 3.51 -0.51 11.40
CA ASP A 91 2.96 0.85 11.27
C ASP A 91 1.53 0.83 10.71
N ILE A 92 1.25 -0.04 9.74
CA ILE A 92 -0.10 -0.27 9.20
C ILE A 92 -1.05 -0.78 10.29
N LYS A 93 -0.63 -1.81 11.05
CA LYS A 93 -1.42 -2.42 12.14
C LYS A 93 -1.73 -1.45 13.27
N ARG A 94 -0.87 -0.45 13.49
CA ARG A 94 -1.03 0.59 14.50
C ARG A 94 -1.83 1.81 14.02
N ASN A 95 -2.31 1.77 12.78
CA ASN A 95 -3.00 2.89 12.12
C ASN A 95 -2.11 4.16 11.97
N ASP A 96 -0.79 4.03 11.85
CA ASP A 96 0.13 5.18 11.77
C ASP A 96 0.35 5.59 10.31
N GLY A 97 -0.63 6.30 9.74
CA GLY A 97 -0.58 6.77 8.35
C GLY A 97 0.62 7.66 8.02
N VAL A 98 1.13 8.42 8.99
CA VAL A 98 2.30 9.30 8.82
C VAL A 98 3.58 8.47 8.65
N ARG A 99 3.78 7.44 9.48
CA ARG A 99 4.93 6.53 9.31
C ARG A 99 4.84 5.72 8.02
N VAL A 100 3.64 5.25 7.68
CA VAL A 100 3.38 4.54 6.40
C VAL A 100 3.74 5.43 5.21
N TRP A 101 3.30 6.69 5.21
CA TRP A 101 3.67 7.68 4.22
C TRP A 101 5.19 7.86 4.12
N ASN A 102 5.85 8.12 5.25
CA ASN A 102 7.30 8.36 5.28
C ASN A 102 8.10 7.15 4.78
N LYS A 103 7.64 5.93 5.07
CA LYS A 103 8.24 4.70 4.54
C LYS A 103 8.14 4.66 3.02
N PHE A 104 6.94 4.81 2.45
CA PHE A 104 6.76 4.81 1.00
C PHE A 104 7.48 5.97 0.30
N TYR A 105 7.50 7.15 0.91
CA TYR A 105 8.26 8.30 0.44
C TYR A 105 9.76 7.96 0.36
N SER A 106 10.35 7.42 1.43
CA SER A 106 11.78 7.07 1.46
C SER A 106 12.17 5.97 0.47
N MET A 107 11.24 5.04 0.19
CA MET A 107 11.44 3.98 -0.79
C MET A 107 11.42 4.50 -2.23
N ASN A 108 10.60 5.51 -2.52
CA ASN A 108 10.50 6.09 -3.86
C ASN A 108 11.52 7.23 -4.08
N GLY A 109 11.92 7.95 -3.01
CA GLY A 109 12.93 9.02 -3.03
C GLY A 109 14.36 8.56 -3.30
N ARG A 110 14.67 7.26 -3.16
CA ARG A 110 15.95 6.68 -3.60
C ARG A 110 16.15 6.66 -5.12
N THR A 111 15.15 7.07 -5.89
CA THR A 111 15.22 7.11 -7.36
C THR A 111 15.61 8.49 -7.93
N SER A 112 15.91 9.51 -7.11
CA SER A 112 16.13 10.88 -7.60
C SER A 112 17.21 11.69 -6.87
N VAL A 113 18.33 11.09 -6.46
CA VAL A 113 19.56 11.87 -6.21
C VAL A 113 20.79 11.06 -6.64
N ALA A 114 21.01 10.99 -7.95
CA ALA A 114 22.36 10.94 -8.48
C ALA A 114 22.71 12.37 -8.88
N VAL A 115 23.43 13.07 -8.00
CA VAL A 115 24.28 14.21 -8.38
C VAL A 115 25.67 13.64 -8.59
#